data_AF-W6TMC4-F1
#
_entry.id   AF-W6TMC4-F1
#
_cell.length_a   1.000
_cell.length_b   1.000
_cell.length_c   1.000
_cell.angle_alpha   90.00
_cell.angle_beta   90.00
_cell.angle_gamma   90.00
#
_symmetry.space_group_name_H-M   'P 1'
#
loop_
_entity.id
_entity.type
_entity.pdbx_description
1 polymer ?
#
loop_
_entity_poly.entity_id
_entity_poly.type
_entity_poly.pdbx_seq_one_letter_code
_entity_poly.pdbx_strand_id
1 'polypeptide(L)'
;METTFIEFLDGLFYGGYASCFVDENPEAYYRQLAEFSNLYKRRMKTHLYLTVRVEVESELNLLDCVRELEKQSEIKISDTPNVRVLEIAILLSVLPIKN
;
A
#
# COMPACT_ATOMS: atom_id res chain seq x y z
N MET A 1 -16.95 8.66 -6.69
CA MET A 1 -16.02 9.05 -7.77
C MET A 1 -16.56 10.27 -8.49
N GLU A 2 -17.82 10.23 -8.94
CA GLU A 2 -18.50 11.39 -9.53
C GLU A 2 -18.53 12.62 -8.61
N THR A 3 -18.90 12.46 -7.34
CA THR A 3 -18.86 13.56 -6.35
C THR A 3 -17.48 14.21 -6.24
N THR A 4 -16.41 13.41 -6.17
CA THR A 4 -15.02 13.88 -6.12
C THR A 4 -14.60 14.60 -7.40
N PHE A 5 -15.13 14.17 -8.55
CA PHE A 5 -14.90 14.83 -9.83
C PHE A 5 -15.63 16.17 -9.92
N ILE A 6 -16.87 16.24 -9.44
CA ILE A 6 -17.65 17.48 -9.31
C ILE A 6 -16.93 18.49 -8.43
N GLU A 7 -16.50 18.06 -7.23
CA GLU A 7 -15.72 18.90 -6.31
C GLU A 7 -14.40 19.38 -6.94
N PHE A 8 -13.74 18.52 -7.72
CA PHE A 8 -12.52 18.87 -8.44
C PHE A 8 -12.76 19.94 -9.52
N LEU A 9 -13.81 19.79 -10.33
CA LEU A 9 -14.17 20.78 -11.35
C LEU A 9 -14.59 22.11 -10.72
N ASP A 10 -15.42 22.08 -9.68
CA ASP A 10 -15.87 23.27 -8.97
C ASP A 10 -14.72 23.99 -8.25
N GLY A 11 -13.72 23.25 -7.78
CA GLY A 11 -12.49 23.80 -7.19
C GLY A 11 -11.50 24.39 -8.21
N LEU A 12 -11.50 23.91 -9.46
CA LEU A 12 -10.66 24.45 -10.53
C LEU A 12 -11.27 25.70 -11.18
N PHE A 13 -12.58 25.73 -11.30
CA PHE A 13 -13.31 26.82 -11.95
C PHE A 13 -14.05 27.65 -10.89
N TYR A 14 -15.36 27.44 -10.77
CA TYR A 14 -16.20 28.08 -9.77
C TYR A 14 -17.25 27.07 -9.29
N GLY A 15 -17.75 27.27 -8.07
CA GLY A 15 -18.78 26.40 -7.50
C GLY A 15 -20.04 26.36 -8.37
N GLY A 16 -20.52 25.15 -8.68
CA GLY A 16 -21.66 24.92 -9.57
C GLY A 16 -21.30 24.79 -11.05
N TYR A 17 -20.03 24.99 -11.43
CA TYR A 17 -19.57 24.79 -12.80
C TYR A 17 -19.86 23.36 -13.29
N ALA A 18 -19.62 22.34 -12.46
CA ALA A 18 -19.82 20.95 -12.85
C ALA A 18 -21.29 20.65 -13.22
N SER A 19 -22.24 21.29 -12.53
CA SER A 19 -23.68 21.17 -12.83
C SER A 19 -24.02 21.78 -14.18
N CYS A 20 -23.51 22.97 -14.48
CA CYS A 20 -23.66 23.57 -15.81
C CYS A 20 -22.99 22.70 -16.88
N PHE A 21 -21.82 22.15 -16.58
CA PHE A 21 -21.05 21.39 -17.54
C PHE A 21 -21.72 20.06 -17.92
N VAL A 22 -22.36 19.35 -16.98
CA VAL A 22 -23.10 18.11 -17.31
C VAL A 22 -24.33 18.40 -18.16
N ASP A 23 -25.02 19.51 -17.92
CA ASP A 23 -26.23 19.89 -18.68
C ASP A 23 -25.88 20.39 -20.09
N GLU A 24 -24.84 21.23 -20.20
CA GLU A 24 -24.44 21.85 -21.47
C GLU A 24 -23.64 20.89 -22.37
N ASN A 25 -22.84 20.00 -21.78
CA ASN A 25 -21.90 19.13 -22.51
C ASN A 25 -21.81 17.72 -21.90
N PRO A 26 -22.90 16.94 -21.90
CA PRO A 26 -22.99 15.66 -21.18
C PRO A 26 -21.96 14.62 -21.65
N GLU A 27 -21.74 14.50 -22.96
CA GLU A 27 -20.77 13.56 -23.52
C GLU A 27 -19.33 13.88 -23.10
N ALA A 28 -18.97 15.16 -23.05
CA ALA A 28 -17.65 15.60 -22.61
C ALA A 28 -17.48 15.38 -21.10
N TYR A 29 -18.53 15.65 -20.32
CA TYR A 29 -18.56 15.40 -18.88
C TYR A 29 -18.27 13.92 -18.57
N TYR A 30 -19.04 12.99 -19.15
CA TYR A 30 -18.85 11.57 -18.85
C TYR A 30 -17.51 11.02 -19.36
N ARG A 31 -17.00 11.52 -20.49
CA ARG A 31 -15.65 11.17 -20.97
C ARG A 31 -14.58 11.61 -19.98
N GLN A 32 -14.63 12.85 -19.52
CA GLN A 32 -13.66 13.37 -18.57
C GLN A 32 -13.79 12.71 -17.19
N LEU A 33 -15.00 12.37 -16.75
CA LEU A 33 -15.23 11.60 -15.53
C LEU A 33 -14.57 10.21 -15.61
N ALA A 34 -14.66 9.54 -16.77
CA ALA A 34 -14.00 8.25 -16.98
C ALA A 34 -12.47 8.38 -16.97
N GLU A 35 -11.91 9.41 -17.63
CA GLU A 35 -10.47 9.69 -17.60
C GLU A 35 -9.99 10.03 -16.19
N PHE A 36 -10.70 10.91 -15.48
CA PHE A 36 -10.43 11.27 -14.09
C PHE A 36 -10.45 10.04 -13.19
N SER A 37 -11.47 9.17 -13.32
CA SER A 37 -11.57 7.93 -12.56
C SER A 37 -10.37 7.01 -12.78
N ASN A 38 -9.91 6.89 -14.02
CA ASN A 38 -8.74 6.08 -14.36
C ASN A 38 -7.44 6.68 -13.79
N LEU A 39 -7.28 8.00 -13.86
CA LEU A 39 -6.13 8.69 -13.28
C LEU A 39 -6.14 8.63 -11.76
N TYR A 40 -7.30 8.82 -11.14
CA TYR A 40 -7.48 8.75 -9.69
C TYR A 40 -7.17 7.34 -9.17
N LYS A 41 -7.68 6.30 -9.83
CA LYS A 41 -7.34 4.90 -9.53
C LYS A 41 -5.84 4.61 -9.70
N ARG A 42 -5.19 5.16 -10.73
CA ARG A 42 -3.74 5.00 -10.95
C ARG A 42 -2.90 5.74 -9.91
N ARG A 43 -3.36 6.89 -9.42
CA ARG A 43 -2.66 7.70 -8.41
C ARG A 43 -2.86 7.17 -7.00
N MET A 44 -3.97 6.50 -6.70
CA MET A 44 -4.16 5.76 -5.45
C MET A 44 -3.47 4.39 -5.51
N LYS A 45 -2.14 4.38 -5.68
CA LYS A 45 -1.35 3.22 -5.25
C LYS A 45 -1.33 3.24 -3.73
N THR A 46 -2.20 2.45 -3.12
CA THR A 46 -2.19 2.28 -1.67
C THR A 46 -0.98 1.44 -1.30
N HIS A 47 -0.04 2.04 -0.58
CA HIS A 47 1.09 1.34 0.01
C HIS A 47 0.68 0.78 1.36
N LEU A 48 0.69 -0.54 1.50
CA LEU A 48 0.49 -1.21 2.78
C LEU A 48 1.87 -1.53 3.38
N TYR A 49 2.12 -1.02 4.59
CA TYR A 49 3.31 -1.33 5.37
C TYR A 49 2.92 -2.29 6.48
N LEU A 50 3.50 -3.49 6.49
CA LEU A 50 3.27 -4.51 7.51
C LEU A 50 4.59 -4.81 8.23
N THR A 51 4.56 -4.76 9.56
CA THR A 51 5.66 -5.26 10.41
C THR A 51 5.26 -6.62 10.94
N VAL A 52 5.97 -7.67 10.52
CA VAL A 52 5.79 -9.02 11.05
C VAL A 52 6.91 -9.28 12.05
N ARG A 53 6.55 -9.53 13.31
CA ARG A 53 7.49 -9.99 14.33
C ARG A 53 7.30 -11.48 14.52
N VAL A 54 8.35 -12.25 14.29
CA VAL A 54 8.38 -13.69 14.53
C VAL A 54 9.26 -13.94 15.74
N GLU A 55 8.71 -14.62 16.75
CA GLU A 55 9.47 -15.12 17.90
C GLU A 55 9.77 -16.59 17.65
N VAL A 56 11.04 -16.96 17.83
CA VAL A 56 11.53 -18.30 17.53
C VAL A 56 12.24 -18.79 18.78
N GLU A 57 11.72 -19.86 19.38
CA GLU A 57 12.42 -20.61 20.41
C GLU A 57 13.19 -21.73 19.72
N SER A 58 14.51 -21.75 19.89
CA SER A 58 15.38 -22.73 19.25
C SER A 58 16.61 -22.99 20.12
N GLU A 59 17.09 -24.23 20.08
CA GLU A 59 18.38 -24.61 20.66
C GLU A 59 19.57 -24.23 19.77
N LEU A 60 19.30 -23.81 18.52
CA LEU A 60 20.31 -23.35 17.58
C LEU A 60 20.74 -21.91 17.89
N ASN A 61 21.95 -21.55 17.46
CA ASN A 61 22.36 -20.15 17.49
C ASN A 61 21.52 -19.34 16.46
N LEU A 62 21.40 -18.03 16.71
CA LEU A 62 20.55 -17.15 15.89
C LEU A 62 20.82 -17.22 14.38
N LEU A 63 22.09 -17.32 13.98
CA LEU A 63 22.47 -17.37 12.56
C LEU A 63 21.96 -18.66 11.90
N ASP A 64 21.98 -19.77 12.62
CA ASP A 64 21.48 -21.05 12.13
C ASP A 64 19.94 -21.10 12.15
N CYS A 65 19.27 -20.48 13.13
CA CYS A 65 17.80 -20.33 13.11
C CYS A 65 17.32 -19.55 11.89
N VAL A 66 17.96 -18.42 11.58
CA VAL A 66 17.62 -17.59 10.42
C VAL A 66 17.80 -18.39 9.13
N ARG A 67 18.91 -19.12 9.00
CA ARG A 67 19.17 -19.97 7.83
C ARG A 67 18.18 -21.12 7.68
N GLU A 68 17.71 -21.71 8.78
CA GLU A 68 16.65 -22.72 8.73
C GLU A 68 15.30 -22.12 8.30
N LEU A 69 14.93 -20.96 8.84
CA LEU A 69 13.72 -20.24 8.43
C LEU A 69 13.71 -19.89 6.94
N GLU A 70 14.85 -19.42 6.42
CA GLU A 70 15.02 -19.15 4.98
C GLU A 70 14.96 -20.41 4.12
N LYS A 71 15.34 -21.58 4.67
CA LYS A 71 15.28 -22.86 3.96
C LYS A 71 13.90 -23.52 3.98
N GLN A 72 13.14 -23.34 5.07
CA GLN A 72 11.85 -23.99 5.27
C GLN A 72 10.67 -23.17 4.71
N SER A 73 10.88 -21.89 4.42
CA SER A 73 9.88 -21.05 3.77
C SER A 73 10.12 -20.94 2.27
N GLU A 74 9.08 -21.20 1.45
CA GLU A 74 9.10 -20.87 0.01
C GLU A 74 9.10 -19.34 -0.24
N ILE A 75 8.94 -18.55 0.83
CA ILE A 75 8.82 -17.09 0.79
C ILE A 75 10.19 -16.48 1.10
N LYS A 76 10.97 -16.25 0.05
CA LYS A 76 12.03 -15.24 0.11
C LYS A 76 11.35 -13.87 0.14
N ILE A 77 11.37 -13.22 1.30
CA ILE A 77 10.72 -11.90 1.50
C ILE A 77 11.23 -10.87 0.47
N SER A 78 12.46 -11.04 -0.04
CA SER A 78 13.07 -10.21 -1.09
C SER A 78 12.58 -10.48 -2.52
N ASP A 79 12.04 -11.65 -2.83
CA ASP A 79 11.83 -12.11 -4.21
C ASP A 79 10.35 -12.09 -4.63
N THR A 80 9.46 -11.60 -3.75
CA THR A 80 8.02 -11.52 -4.05
C THR A 80 7.72 -10.27 -4.90
N PRO A 81 7.07 -10.40 -6.09
CA PRO A 81 6.75 -9.25 -6.93
C PRO A 81 5.93 -8.18 -6.19
N ASN A 82 6.38 -6.93 -6.26
CA ASN A 82 5.81 -5.75 -5.57
C ASN A 82 6.00 -5.71 -4.04
N VAL A 83 6.77 -6.63 -3.46
CA VAL A 83 7.21 -6.56 -2.07
C VAL A 83 8.61 -5.97 -2.02
N ARG A 84 8.82 -4.99 -1.14
CA ARG A 84 10.14 -4.42 -0.86
C ARG A 84 10.40 -4.56 0.64
N VAL A 85 11.44 -5.31 0.99
CA VAL A 85 11.95 -5.31 2.36
C VAL A 85 12.60 -3.96 2.61
N LEU A 86 12.07 -3.21 3.59
CA LEU A 86 12.60 -1.90 3.95
C LEU A 86 13.69 -2.02 5.01
N GLU A 87 13.52 -2.95 5.95
CA GLU A 87 14.40 -3.12 7.09
C GLU A 87 14.26 -4.55 7.63
N ILE A 88 15.39 -5.14 8.04
CA ILE A 88 15.44 -6.37 8.82
C ILE A 88 16.15 -6.03 10.12
N ALA A 89 15.42 -6.14 11.24
CA ALA A 89 15.96 -5.92 12.57
C ALA A 89 15.95 -7.22 13.37
N ILE A 90 17.11 -7.66 13.84
CA ILE A 90 17.25 -8.78 14.76
C ILE A 90 17.30 -8.19 16.17
N LEU A 91 16.23 -8.39 16.94
CA LEU A 91 16.15 -7.92 18.32
C LEU A 91 16.50 -9.08 19.26
N LEU A 92 17.67 -8.99 19.90
CA LEU A 92 18.05 -9.90 20.98
C LEU A 92 17.30 -9.49 22.25
N SER A 93 16.23 -10.20 22.61
CA SER A 93 15.73 -10.16 23.98
C SER A 93 16.43 -11.24 24.79
N VAL A 94 17.41 -10.85 25.58
CA VAL A 94 17.95 -11.73 26.63
C VAL A 94 16.88 -11.76 27.74
N LEU A 95 16.10 -12.85 27.80
CA LEU A 95 15.27 -13.07 28.98
C LEU A 95 16.22 -13.23 30.19
N PRO A 96 16.01 -12.51 31.31
CA PRO A 96 16.83 -12.72 32.49
C PRO A 96 16.67 -14.18 32.94
N ILE A 97 17.80 -14.88 33.06
CA ILE A 97 17.84 -16.20 33.69
C ILE A 97 17.30 -16.00 35.11
N LYS A 98 16.10 -16.51 35.39
CA LYS A 98 15.63 -16.63 36.77
C LYS A 98 16.49 -17.70 37.43
N ASN A 99 17.41 -17.27 38.29
CA ASN A 99 18.07 -18.12 39.28
C ASN A 99 17.03 -18.68 40.26
#